data_AF-A0A9D1VXS0-F1
#
_entry.id   AF-A0A9D1VXS0-F1
#
_cell.length_a   1.000
_cell.length_b   1.000
_cell.length_c   1.000
_cell.angle_alpha   90.00
_cell.angle_beta   90.00
_cell.angle_gamma   90.00
#
_symmetry.space_group_name_H-M   'P 1'
#
loop_
_entity.id
_entity.type
_entity.pdbx_description
1 polymer ?
#
loop_
_entity_poly.entity_id
_entity_poly.type
_entity_poly.pdbx_seq_one_letter_code
_entity_poly.pdbx_strand_id
1 'polypeptide(L)'
;APVKFARISSLLGGRSEKDCVKVIRRLLKWIGLETSLSAEGVKAEDVEWMTENAFRVSSASIKNHPKVFTKEEVKAIYKEAL
;
A
#
# COMPACT_ATOMS: atom_id res chain seq x y z
N ALA A 1 -5.66 3.85 -12.33
CA ALA A 1 -6.17 5.25 -12.37
C ALA A 1 -5.02 6.26 -12.54
N PRO A 2 -4.37 6.33 -13.72
CA PRO A 2 -3.16 7.14 -13.93
C PRO A 2 -3.35 8.64 -13.60
N VAL A 3 -4.44 9.24 -14.06
CA VAL A 3 -4.75 10.67 -13.83
C VAL A 3 -4.82 11.03 -12.34
N LYS A 4 -5.40 10.16 -11.50
CA LYS A 4 -5.48 10.38 -10.05
C LYS A 4 -4.08 10.35 -9.41
N PHE A 5 -3.23 9.40 -9.81
CA PHE A 5 -1.85 9.32 -9.31
C PHE A 5 -0.98 10.49 -9.78
N ALA A 6 -1.15 10.97 -11.02
CA ALA A 6 -0.48 12.19 -11.48
C ALA A 6 -0.88 13.41 -10.64
N ARG A 7 -2.16 13.54 -10.28
CA ARG A 7 -2.63 14.62 -9.41
C ARG A 7 -2.05 14.54 -8.01
N ILE A 8 -2.03 13.35 -7.40
CA ILE A 8 -1.39 13.13 -6.08
C ILE A 8 0.10 13.48 -6.15
N SER A 9 0.82 12.96 -7.16
CA SER A 9 2.23 13.26 -7.36
C SER A 9 2.48 14.77 -7.44
N SER A 10 1.71 15.49 -8.25
CA SER A 10 1.80 16.95 -8.39
C SER A 10 1.57 17.68 -7.06
N LEU A 11 0.57 17.29 -6.26
CA LEU A 11 0.31 17.90 -4.95
C LEU A 11 1.46 17.69 -3.95
N LEU A 12 2.22 16.61 -4.11
CA LEU A 12 3.37 16.27 -3.27
C LEU A 12 4.72 16.71 -3.89
N GLY A 13 4.70 17.51 -4.96
CA GLY A 13 5.89 18.07 -5.61
C GLY A 13 6.56 17.16 -6.64
N GLY A 14 5.81 16.24 -7.25
CA GLY A 14 6.18 15.44 -8.42
C GLY A 14 5.62 16.00 -9.73
N ARG A 15 5.77 15.24 -10.82
CA ARG A 15 5.45 15.69 -12.19
C ARG A 15 4.39 14.84 -12.89
N SER A 16 4.27 13.55 -12.58
CA SER A 16 3.32 12.66 -13.25
C SER A 16 2.96 11.44 -12.41
N GLU A 17 2.17 10.53 -12.95
CA GLU A 17 1.87 9.25 -12.29
C GLU A 17 3.12 8.38 -12.10
N LYS A 18 4.14 8.57 -12.95
CA LYS A 18 5.36 7.74 -12.98
C LYS A 18 6.29 8.01 -11.81
N ASP A 19 6.25 9.20 -11.22
CA ASP A 19 7.08 9.56 -10.06
C ASP A 19 6.31 9.58 -8.74
N CYS A 20 4.99 9.29 -8.75
CA CYS A 20 4.14 9.31 -7.56
C CYS A 20 4.70 8.46 -6.41
N VAL A 21 5.17 7.24 -6.69
CA VAL A 21 5.74 6.34 -5.67
C VAL A 21 7.00 6.94 -5.05
N LYS A 22 7.89 7.49 -5.87
CA LYS A 22 9.15 8.12 -5.40
C LYS A 22 8.85 9.32 -4.50
N VAL A 23 7.85 10.12 -4.86
CA VAL A 23 7.45 11.29 -4.10
C VAL A 23 6.83 10.91 -2.75
N ILE A 24 5.97 9.89 -2.72
CA ILE A 24 5.40 9.36 -1.47
C ILE A 24 6.51 8.83 -0.55
N ARG A 25 7.45 8.03 -1.07
CA ARG A 25 8.59 7.52 -0.28
C ARG A 25 9.46 8.66 0.28
N ARG A 26 9.73 9.69 -0.51
CA ARG A 26 10.45 10.89 -0.05
C ARG A 26 9.71 11.58 1.10
N LEU A 27 8.39 11.72 1.00
CA LEU A 27 7.57 12.30 2.06
C LEU A 27 7.66 11.48 3.34
N LEU A 28 7.42 10.16 3.28
CA LEU A 28 7.49 9.25 4.43
C LEU A 28 8.84 9.35 5.14
N LYS A 29 9.94 9.35 4.37
CA LYS A 29 11.29 9.54 4.93
C LYS A 29 11.46 10.89 5.61
N TRP A 30 10.97 11.97 4.99
CA TRP A 30 11.12 13.33 5.54
C TRP A 30 10.39 13.53 6.86
N ILE A 31 9.23 12.90 7.05
CA ILE A 31 8.43 12.96 8.28
C ILE A 31 8.74 11.82 9.27
N GLY A 32 9.72 10.96 8.97
CA GLY A 32 10.13 9.87 9.87
C GLY A 32 9.14 8.70 9.98
N LEU A 33 8.38 8.41 8.91
CA LEU A 33 7.42 7.30 8.84
C LEU A 33 7.83 6.19 7.84
N GLU A 34 9.09 6.14 7.45
CA GLU A 34 9.61 5.00 6.67
C GLU A 34 9.79 3.80 7.61
N THR A 35 9.01 2.74 7.38
CA THR A 35 8.98 1.53 8.20
C THR A 35 8.62 0.31 7.34
N SER A 36 8.72 -0.88 7.94
CA SER A 36 8.22 -2.15 7.41
C SER A 36 7.30 -2.81 8.43
N LEU A 37 6.50 -3.78 7.99
CA LEU A 37 5.65 -4.53 8.92
C LEU A 37 6.49 -5.26 9.97
N SER A 38 7.69 -5.76 9.61
CA SER A 38 8.60 -6.38 10.58
C SER A 38 9.16 -5.40 11.61
N ALA A 39 9.47 -4.16 11.22
CA ALA A 39 9.88 -3.11 12.14
C ALA A 39 8.76 -2.72 13.14
N GLU A 40 7.50 -2.86 12.73
CA GLU A 40 6.32 -2.66 13.57
C GLU A 40 5.87 -3.93 14.34
N GLY A 41 6.64 -5.02 14.27
CA GLY A 41 6.42 -6.23 15.07
C GLY A 41 5.55 -7.32 14.43
N VAL A 42 5.16 -7.18 13.17
CA VAL A 42 4.44 -8.21 12.42
C VAL A 42 5.41 -9.32 11.99
N LYS A 43 4.99 -10.57 12.17
CA LYS A 43 5.77 -11.74 11.77
C LYS A 43 5.24 -12.32 10.45
N ALA A 44 6.09 -13.07 9.76
CA ALA A 44 5.70 -13.75 8.52
C ALA A 44 4.52 -14.74 8.72
N GLU A 45 4.41 -15.36 9.90
CA GLU A 45 3.31 -16.25 10.27
C GLU A 45 1.95 -15.52 10.41
N ASP A 46 1.96 -14.21 10.70
CA ASP A 46 0.74 -13.40 10.86
C ASP A 46 0.08 -13.09 9.50
N VAL A 47 0.84 -13.14 8.40
CA VAL A 47 0.39 -12.73 7.06
C VAL A 47 -0.85 -13.50 6.59
N GLU A 48 -0.94 -14.79 6.93
CA GLU A 48 -2.12 -15.59 6.56
C GLU A 48 -3.37 -15.02 7.21
N TRP A 49 -3.32 -14.82 8.53
CA TRP A 49 -4.43 -14.28 9.29
C TRP A 49 -4.77 -12.84 8.86
N MET A 50 -3.77 -11.99 8.61
CA MET A 50 -3.99 -10.62 8.13
C MET A 50 -4.68 -10.58 6.77
N THR A 51 -4.32 -11.50 5.87
CA THR A 51 -4.94 -11.62 4.55
C THR A 51 -6.40 -12.06 4.68
N GLU A 52 -6.68 -13.11 5.45
CA GLU A 52 -8.03 -13.57 5.74
C GLU A 52 -8.89 -12.46 6.35
N ASN A 53 -8.35 -11.80 7.38
CA ASN A 53 -9.05 -10.76 8.10
C ASN A 53 -9.35 -9.54 7.22
N ALA A 54 -8.44 -9.16 6.31
CA ALA A 54 -8.69 -8.09 5.34
C ALA A 54 -9.90 -8.39 4.44
N PHE A 55 -10.04 -9.62 3.95
CA PHE A 55 -11.19 -10.03 3.13
C PHE A 55 -12.47 -10.23 3.94
N ARG A 56 -12.37 -10.49 5.24
CA ARG A 56 -13.54 -10.61 6.12
C ARG A 56 -14.09 -9.23 6.53
N VAL A 57 -13.21 -8.34 6.99
CA VAL A 57 -13.59 -7.06 7.62
C VAL A 57 -13.62 -5.92 6.61
N SER A 58 -12.72 -5.90 5.62
CA SER A 58 -12.57 -4.80 4.67
C SER A 58 -13.05 -5.15 3.26
N SER A 59 -13.90 -6.18 3.11
CA SER A 59 -14.38 -6.68 1.82
C SER A 59 -14.99 -5.60 0.93
N ALA A 60 -15.79 -4.70 1.50
CA ALA A 60 -16.41 -3.60 0.78
C ALA A 60 -15.34 -2.63 0.21
N SER A 61 -14.33 -2.28 1.00
CA SER A 61 -13.23 -1.41 0.56
C SER A 61 -12.37 -2.06 -0.52
N ILE A 62 -12.08 -3.37 -0.40
CA ILE A 62 -11.34 -4.13 -1.43
C ILE A 62 -12.12 -4.14 -2.75
N LYS A 63 -13.45 -4.32 -2.70
CA LYS A 63 -14.32 -4.28 -3.90
C LYS A 63 -14.41 -2.88 -4.53
N ASN A 64 -14.36 -1.83 -3.70
CA ASN A 64 -14.42 -0.44 -4.16
C ASN A 64 -13.07 0.11 -4.64
N HIS A 65 -11.97 -0.63 -4.45
CA HIS A 65 -10.67 -0.21 -4.93
C HIS A 65 -10.63 -0.18 -6.48
N PRO A 66 -9.95 0.79 -7.13
CA PRO A 66 -9.88 0.87 -8.59
C PRO A 66 -9.29 -0.35 -9.31
N LYS A 67 -8.61 -1.23 -8.56
CA LYS A 67 -8.22 -2.58 -8.96
C LYS A 67 -8.78 -3.54 -7.92
N VAL A 68 -9.60 -4.51 -8.33
CA VAL A 68 -10.01 -5.60 -7.46
C VAL A 68 -8.86 -6.59 -7.38
N PHE A 69 -8.34 -6.81 -6.18
CA PHE A 69 -7.24 -7.73 -5.93
C PHE A 69 -7.76 -9.11 -5.53
N THR A 70 -7.06 -10.15 -5.96
CA THR A 70 -7.27 -11.49 -5.37
C THR A 70 -6.66 -11.58 -3.98
N LYS A 71 -7.01 -12.64 -3.26
CA LYS A 71 -6.48 -12.90 -1.93
C LYS A 71 -4.97 -13.12 -1.95
N GLU A 72 -4.49 -13.82 -2.96
CA GLU A 72 -3.07 -14.10 -3.21
C GLU A 72 -2.31 -12.82 -3.54
N GLU A 73 -2.90 -11.90 -4.30
CA GLU A 73 -2.30 -10.59 -4.58
C GLU A 73 -2.18 -9.74 -3.30
N VAL A 74 -3.20 -9.72 -2.45
CA VAL A 74 -3.13 -9.02 -1.15
C VAL A 74 -2.09 -9.66 -0.23
N LYS A 75 -2.03 -11.00 -0.19
CA LYS A 75 -1.00 -11.75 0.55
C LYS A 75 0.40 -11.38 0.06
N ALA A 76 0.60 -11.25 -1.25
CA ALA A 76 1.87 -10.85 -1.83
C ALA A 76 2.26 -9.42 -1.42
N ILE A 77 1.31 -8.48 -1.37
CA ILE A 77 1.54 -7.11 -0.90
C ILE A 77 1.99 -7.09 0.57
N TYR A 78 1.34 -7.87 1.45
CA TYR A 78 1.81 -8.00 2.84
C TYR A 78 3.22 -8.57 2.92
N LYS A 79 3.55 -9.57 2.10
CA LYS A 79 4.92 -10.13 2.06
C LYS A 79 5.97 -9.16 1.55
N GLU A 80 5.63 -8.30 0.59
CA GLU A 80 6.53 -7.26 0.09
C GLU A 80 6.79 -6.15 1.13
N ALA A 81 5.82 -5.93 2.03
CA ALA A 81 5.91 -4.93 3.08
C ALA A 81 6.52 -5.43 4.41
N LEU A 82 6.78 -6.73 4.55
CA LEU A 82 7.54 -7.30 5.67
C LEU A 82 8.99 -6.83 5.65
#